data_AF-A0A6L3B8P9-F1
#
_entry.id   AF-A0A6L3B8P9-F1
#
_cell.length_a   1.000
_cell.length_b   1.000
_cell.length_c   1.000
_cell.angle_alpha   90.00
_cell.angle_beta   90.00
_cell.angle_gamma   90.00
#
_symmetry.space_group_name_H-M   'P 1'
#
loop_
_entity.id
_entity.type
_entity.pdbx_description
1 polymer ?
#
loop_
_entity_poly.entity_id
_entity_poly.type
_entity_poly.pdbx_seq_one_letter_code
_entity_poly.pdbx_strand_id
1 'polypeptide(L)'
;MPYEVEFTGLDDDDLRTLLRDSSSLVSLKDDPPPSVLGLERRAGNDRERLQTALRSAGFYDAVLDIRVDAARTPAKVTVAVTPGPAYRFKTITIASTDGAPLPGGDVTPADIGLPVGERARAPQVVDAQSALLRRMTDRGHPFATVAERRVVVDHDDHSMDVTYSVDPGPLVMFGDTKIDGLASVNEGLIRGRLPWKQGDIYSPAKVDRARQQIAQLDVFDTVRVRLAEEPGPGGVTPVDVTLAEKLHRFIGASAFYSSEDGVGGSAYWGHRNLFGGAERLRLGVEVGRIGGDNGAAQGPRGSLDLPDIRLSANFRKPDFLAPRQSLILDFQVASEQPPAYDRVATIGSASLERQVTDQLKVSYGVSGERGRVRNNLREYQTGFIGVPLGIAWDGSDNLLNPSRGYRASLLATPWFPYAGDTDSIFTSFQINASAYRDLSDDGRYVAAARIGVGSTVGASLDEVPPDHRFYAGGGGSVRGYGFQKAGPRDIYGDPTGGRSLFEAGLELRVKVTETVGIVPFVDAGTVFDSAFPDFKEPLKVGAGIGARYYTDFGPLRADVAFPLNADSGDAKWQLYLSLGQAF
;
A
#
# COMPACT_ATOMS: atom_id res chain seq x y z
N MET A 1 -29.88 -26.02 -31.75
CA MET A 1 -29.29 -25.83 -33.09
C MET A 1 -28.03 -24.99 -32.96
N PRO A 2 -26.84 -25.62 -32.93
CA PRO A 2 -25.57 -24.91 -32.75
C PRO A 2 -25.36 -23.86 -33.85
N TYR A 3 -24.79 -22.71 -33.49
CA TYR A 3 -24.54 -21.62 -34.43
C TYR A 3 -23.27 -20.83 -34.08
N GLU A 4 -22.76 -20.11 -35.06
CA GLU A 4 -21.68 -19.13 -34.93
C GLU A 4 -22.19 -17.74 -35.28
N VAL A 5 -21.66 -16.72 -34.61
CA VAL A 5 -22.01 -15.31 -34.84
C VAL A 5 -20.80 -14.59 -35.38
N GLU A 6 -20.98 -13.87 -36.48
CA GLU A 6 -19.96 -13.03 -37.09
C GLU A 6 -20.49 -11.61 -37.24
N PHE A 7 -19.73 -10.63 -36.76
CA PHE A 7 -20.00 -9.21 -36.97
C PHE A 7 -19.14 -8.69 -38.11
N THR A 8 -19.74 -8.01 -39.08
CA THR A 8 -19.05 -7.46 -40.26
C THR A 8 -19.39 -5.98 -40.45
N GLY A 9 -18.49 -5.21 -41.07
CA GLY A 9 -18.70 -3.77 -41.33
C GLY A 9 -18.31 -2.85 -40.15
N LEU A 10 -17.42 -3.32 -39.28
CA LEU A 10 -16.93 -2.60 -38.11
C LEU A 10 -15.40 -2.51 -38.15
N ASP A 11 -14.88 -1.30 -38.32
CA ASP A 11 -13.43 -1.01 -38.27
C ASP A 11 -12.96 -0.61 -36.85
N ASP A 12 -13.90 -0.21 -35.98
CA ASP A 12 -13.68 0.19 -34.59
C ASP A 12 -13.80 -1.06 -33.67
N ASP A 13 -12.69 -1.43 -33.03
CA ASP A 13 -12.61 -2.60 -32.13
C ASP A 13 -13.43 -2.41 -30.84
N ASP A 14 -13.57 -1.18 -30.33
CA ASP A 14 -14.38 -0.88 -29.16
C ASP A 14 -15.86 -1.08 -29.50
N LEU A 15 -16.28 -0.62 -30.68
CA LEU A 15 -17.64 -0.80 -31.17
C LEU A 15 -17.96 -2.28 -31.41
N ARG A 16 -17.01 -3.04 -31.96
CA ARG A 16 -17.15 -4.49 -32.13
C ARG A 16 -17.31 -5.21 -30.80
N THR A 17 -16.52 -4.83 -29.80
CA THR A 17 -16.60 -5.41 -28.45
C THR A 17 -17.95 -5.10 -27.80
N LEU A 18 -18.38 -3.83 -27.83
CA LEU A 18 -19.68 -3.40 -27.31
C LEU A 18 -20.85 -4.19 -27.90
N LEU A 19 -20.86 -4.42 -29.22
CA LEU A 19 -21.93 -5.15 -29.89
C LEU A 19 -21.92 -6.64 -29.55
N ARG A 20 -20.74 -7.24 -29.41
CA ARG A 20 -20.62 -8.63 -28.96
C ARG A 20 -21.15 -8.80 -27.53
N ASP A 21 -20.79 -7.89 -26.63
CA ASP A 21 -21.22 -7.93 -25.23
C ASP A 21 -22.73 -7.66 -25.07
N SER A 22 -23.30 -6.85 -25.97
CA SER A 22 -24.73 -6.53 -25.98
C SER A 22 -25.61 -7.59 -26.66
N SER A 23 -25.00 -8.57 -27.34
CA SER A 23 -25.69 -9.56 -28.16
C SER A 23 -26.11 -10.80 -27.39
N SER A 24 -27.42 -11.09 -27.38
CA SER A 24 -27.95 -12.36 -26.88
C SER A 24 -27.60 -13.54 -27.78
N LEU A 25 -27.31 -13.32 -29.07
CA LEU A 25 -26.76 -14.35 -29.94
C LEU A 25 -25.37 -14.81 -29.45
N VAL A 26 -24.55 -13.89 -28.93
CA VAL A 26 -23.22 -14.22 -28.39
C VAL A 26 -23.33 -14.81 -26.98
N SER A 27 -24.05 -14.15 -26.06
CA SER A 27 -24.09 -14.57 -24.65
C SER A 27 -24.79 -15.91 -24.42
N LEU A 28 -25.73 -16.30 -25.28
CA LEU A 28 -26.46 -17.57 -25.20
C LEU A 28 -25.98 -18.62 -26.23
N LYS A 29 -24.76 -18.48 -26.75
CA LYS A 29 -24.21 -19.40 -27.76
C LYS A 29 -24.19 -20.87 -27.26
N ASP A 30 -23.94 -21.07 -25.97
CA ASP A 30 -23.87 -22.39 -25.33
C ASP A 30 -25.25 -22.98 -24.97
N ASP A 31 -26.33 -22.19 -25.08
CA ASP A 31 -27.73 -22.62 -24.99
C ASP A 31 -28.47 -22.37 -26.31
N PRO A 32 -28.19 -23.17 -27.36
CA PRO A 32 -28.72 -22.92 -28.69
C PRO A 32 -30.20 -23.32 -28.81
N PRO A 33 -31.06 -22.50 -29.45
CA PRO A 33 -32.49 -22.78 -29.57
C PRO A 33 -32.76 -24.08 -30.34
N PRO A 34 -33.88 -24.77 -30.07
CA PRO A 34 -34.14 -26.12 -30.59
C PRO A 34 -34.44 -26.18 -32.09
N SER A 35 -34.68 -25.04 -32.74
CA SER A 35 -35.09 -24.97 -34.16
C SER A 35 -34.55 -23.72 -34.87
N VAL A 36 -34.55 -23.75 -36.21
CA VAL A 36 -34.21 -22.59 -37.07
C VAL A 36 -35.08 -21.38 -36.73
N LEU A 37 -36.39 -21.57 -36.60
CA LEU A 37 -37.33 -20.50 -36.23
C LEU A 37 -36.99 -19.90 -34.85
N GLY A 38 -36.50 -20.71 -33.92
CA GLY A 38 -36.01 -20.24 -32.62
C GLY A 38 -34.75 -19.37 -32.74
N LEU A 39 -33.84 -19.73 -33.64
CA LEU A 39 -32.63 -18.96 -33.93
C LEU A 39 -32.96 -17.64 -34.64
N GLU A 40 -33.84 -17.65 -35.64
CA GLU A 40 -34.32 -16.44 -36.33
C GLU A 40 -35.04 -15.48 -35.36
N ARG A 41 -35.84 -16.01 -34.44
CA ARG A 41 -36.48 -15.19 -33.40
C ARG A 41 -35.46 -14.56 -32.46
N ARG A 42 -34.45 -15.32 -32.02
CA ARG A 42 -33.35 -14.79 -31.20
C ARG A 42 -32.61 -13.68 -31.94
N ALA A 43 -32.28 -13.92 -33.21
CA ALA A 43 -31.62 -12.95 -34.08
C ALA A 43 -32.46 -11.68 -34.28
N GLY A 44 -33.77 -11.82 -34.51
CA GLY A 44 -34.71 -10.72 -34.62
C GLY A 44 -34.80 -9.89 -33.34
N ASN A 45 -34.86 -10.55 -32.17
CA ASN A 45 -34.87 -9.89 -30.86
C ASN A 45 -33.56 -9.17 -30.54
N ASP A 46 -32.44 -9.62 -31.12
CA ASP A 46 -31.14 -8.99 -30.92
C ASP A 46 -31.00 -7.66 -31.66
N ARG A 47 -31.77 -7.46 -32.74
CA ARG A 47 -31.74 -6.23 -33.54
C ARG A 47 -31.95 -4.98 -32.69
N GLU A 48 -32.93 -4.98 -31.80
CA GLU A 48 -33.23 -3.81 -30.96
C GLU A 48 -32.11 -3.52 -29.94
N ARG A 49 -31.53 -4.56 -29.34
CA ARG A 49 -30.39 -4.41 -28.40
C ARG A 49 -29.17 -3.85 -29.11
N LEU A 50 -28.83 -4.40 -30.27
CA LEU A 50 -27.69 -3.96 -31.07
C LEU A 50 -27.90 -2.54 -31.59
N GLN A 51 -29.13 -2.18 -32.02
CA GLN A 51 -29.47 -0.82 -32.43
C GLN A 51 -29.32 0.16 -31.26
N THR A 52 -29.73 -0.24 -30.06
CA THR A 52 -29.58 0.56 -28.83
C THR A 52 -28.11 0.73 -28.47
N ALA A 53 -27.30 -0.32 -28.60
CA ALA A 53 -25.85 -0.25 -28.38
C ALA A 53 -25.16 0.70 -29.36
N LEU A 54 -25.52 0.66 -30.64
CA LEU A 54 -25.03 1.59 -31.67
C LEU A 54 -25.38 3.05 -31.34
N ARG A 55 -26.64 3.31 -30.98
CA ARG A 55 -27.10 4.64 -30.54
C ARG A 55 -26.35 5.10 -29.30
N SER A 56 -26.13 4.22 -28.33
CA SER A 56 -25.35 4.50 -27.12
C SER A 56 -23.90 4.89 -27.44
N ALA A 57 -23.32 4.29 -28.49
CA ALA A 57 -21.99 4.62 -29.00
C ALA A 57 -21.94 5.87 -29.91
N GLY A 58 -23.08 6.52 -30.16
CA GLY A 58 -23.17 7.75 -30.96
C GLY A 58 -23.46 7.53 -32.45
N PHE A 59 -23.92 6.34 -32.85
CA PHE A 59 -24.26 6.01 -34.23
C PHE A 59 -25.78 5.85 -34.37
N TYR A 60 -26.49 6.98 -34.52
CA TYR A 60 -27.97 6.99 -34.52
C TYR A 60 -28.59 6.55 -35.85
N ASP A 61 -27.88 6.74 -36.96
CA ASP A 61 -28.29 6.31 -38.31
C ASP A 61 -27.77 4.93 -38.70
N ALA A 62 -27.22 4.18 -37.73
CA ALA A 62 -26.63 2.90 -38.04
C ALA A 62 -27.68 1.92 -38.59
N VAL A 63 -27.31 1.18 -39.63
CA VAL A 63 -28.16 0.18 -40.25
C VAL A 63 -27.67 -1.21 -39.86
N LEU A 64 -28.59 -2.05 -39.40
CA LEU A 64 -28.33 -3.43 -38.98
C LEU A 64 -29.06 -4.43 -39.87
N ASP A 65 -28.29 -5.32 -40.50
CA ASP A 65 -28.83 -6.47 -41.22
C ASP A 65 -28.34 -7.78 -40.57
N ILE A 66 -29.29 -8.61 -40.15
CA ILE A 66 -29.02 -9.86 -39.45
C ILE A 66 -29.53 -10.99 -40.32
N ARG A 67 -28.61 -11.84 -40.78
CA ARG A 67 -28.90 -12.97 -41.68
C ARG A 67 -28.56 -14.28 -41.00
N VAL A 68 -29.47 -15.25 -41.10
CA VAL A 68 -29.29 -16.61 -40.58
C VAL A 68 -29.14 -17.55 -41.76
N ASP A 69 -27.95 -18.15 -41.89
CA ASP A 69 -27.67 -19.23 -42.83
C ASP A 69 -27.76 -20.57 -42.10
N ALA A 70 -28.94 -21.19 -42.19
CA ALA A 70 -29.23 -22.48 -41.60
C ALA A 70 -28.78 -23.68 -42.46
N ALA A 71 -28.25 -23.46 -43.67
CA ALA A 71 -27.78 -24.53 -44.55
C ALA A 71 -26.38 -25.05 -44.11
N ARG A 72 -25.68 -24.30 -43.26
CA ARG A 72 -24.41 -24.69 -42.66
C ARG A 72 -24.59 -25.40 -41.32
N THR A 73 -23.63 -26.28 -40.98
CA THR A 73 -23.55 -26.92 -39.66
C THR A 73 -22.16 -26.66 -39.06
N PRO A 74 -22.03 -25.90 -37.95
CA PRO A 74 -23.09 -25.14 -37.27
C PRO A 74 -23.67 -24.02 -38.16
N ALA A 75 -24.90 -23.58 -37.84
CA ALA A 75 -25.55 -22.49 -38.59
C ALA A 75 -24.76 -21.18 -38.45
N LYS A 76 -24.76 -20.33 -39.48
CA LYS A 76 -24.00 -19.06 -39.44
C LYS A 76 -24.95 -17.87 -39.32
N VAL A 77 -24.79 -17.07 -38.28
CA VAL A 77 -25.52 -15.81 -38.09
C VAL A 77 -24.56 -14.66 -38.39
N THR A 78 -24.83 -13.90 -39.45
CA THR A 78 -24.04 -12.72 -39.81
C THR A 78 -24.81 -11.47 -39.42
N VAL A 79 -24.19 -10.65 -38.57
CA VAL A 79 -24.66 -9.32 -38.18
C VAL A 79 -23.83 -8.30 -38.97
N ALA A 80 -24.38 -7.85 -40.09
CA ALA A 80 -23.77 -6.79 -40.89
C ALA A 80 -24.21 -5.43 -40.35
N VAL A 81 -23.23 -4.60 -39.99
CA VAL A 81 -23.44 -3.28 -39.42
C VAL A 81 -22.89 -2.24 -40.39
N THR A 82 -23.68 -1.22 -40.69
CA THR A 82 -23.21 0.01 -41.34
C THR A 82 -23.39 1.15 -40.34
N PRO A 83 -22.32 1.56 -39.61
CA PRO A 83 -22.45 2.52 -38.50
C PRO A 83 -22.97 3.90 -38.92
N GLY A 84 -22.67 4.34 -40.14
CA GLY A 84 -22.95 5.71 -40.59
C GLY A 84 -22.04 6.74 -39.91
N PRO A 85 -22.32 8.04 -40.08
CA PRO A 85 -21.57 9.11 -39.42
C PRO A 85 -21.77 9.08 -37.89
N ALA A 86 -20.69 9.38 -37.16
CA ALA A 86 -20.73 9.51 -35.71
C ALA A 86 -21.30 10.88 -35.33
N TYR A 87 -22.28 10.89 -34.43
CA TYR A 87 -22.88 12.10 -33.92
C TYR A 87 -21.94 12.80 -32.96
N ARG A 88 -21.96 14.14 -32.94
CA ARG A 88 -21.04 14.94 -32.11
C ARG A 88 -21.77 15.89 -31.16
N PHE A 89 -21.19 16.13 -30.00
CA PHE A 89 -21.72 17.14 -29.08
C PHE A 89 -21.61 18.53 -29.72
N LYS A 90 -22.72 19.27 -29.78
CA LYS A 90 -22.76 20.60 -30.39
C LYS A 90 -22.98 21.68 -29.34
N THR A 91 -24.13 21.66 -28.68
CA THR A 91 -24.46 22.62 -27.64
C THR A 91 -24.66 21.89 -26.32
N ILE A 92 -23.86 22.25 -25.31
CA ILE A 92 -24.00 21.74 -23.96
C ILE A 92 -24.37 22.92 -23.06
N THR A 93 -25.62 22.90 -22.59
CA THR A 93 -26.16 23.95 -21.72
C THR A 93 -26.27 23.42 -20.30
N ILE A 94 -25.70 24.14 -19.35
CA ILE A 94 -25.76 23.81 -17.92
C ILE A 94 -26.29 25.06 -17.22
N ALA A 95 -27.47 24.97 -16.63
CA ALA A 95 -28.11 26.10 -15.98
C ALA A 95 -28.73 25.69 -14.65
N SER A 96 -28.79 26.63 -13.71
CA SER A 96 -29.60 26.46 -12.49
C SER A 96 -31.09 26.50 -12.83
N THR A 97 -31.91 25.78 -12.08
CA THR A 97 -33.38 25.80 -12.20
C THR A 97 -33.99 27.19 -12.01
N ASP A 98 -33.35 28.04 -11.19
CA ASP A 98 -33.76 29.41 -10.90
C ASP A 98 -33.04 30.48 -11.76
N GLY A 99 -32.15 30.06 -12.66
CA GLY A 99 -31.34 30.93 -13.50
C GLY A 99 -30.19 31.65 -12.79
N ALA A 100 -29.97 31.40 -11.49
CA ALA A 100 -28.82 31.93 -10.77
C ALA A 100 -27.51 31.22 -11.23
N PRO A 101 -26.34 31.87 -11.07
CA PRO A 101 -25.06 31.20 -11.29
C PRO A 101 -24.89 30.00 -10.37
N LEU A 102 -24.38 28.90 -10.90
CA LEU A 102 -24.12 27.70 -10.11
C LEU A 102 -23.03 27.95 -9.06
N PRO A 103 -23.12 27.31 -7.87
CA PRO A 103 -22.11 27.44 -6.83
C PRO A 103 -20.69 27.13 -7.34
N GLY A 104 -19.76 28.03 -7.06
CA GLY A 104 -18.36 27.93 -7.47
C GLY A 104 -18.09 28.25 -8.95
N GLY A 105 -18.97 29.02 -9.58
CA GLY A 105 -18.78 29.59 -10.92
C GLY A 105 -19.19 28.65 -12.05
N ASP A 106 -19.04 29.16 -13.27
CA ASP A 106 -19.47 28.50 -14.50
C ASP A 106 -18.84 27.11 -14.65
N VAL A 107 -19.62 26.19 -15.21
CA VAL A 107 -19.21 24.81 -15.48
C VAL A 107 -18.99 24.70 -16.98
N THR A 108 -17.78 24.35 -17.41
CA THR A 108 -17.53 24.13 -18.83
C THR A 108 -17.99 22.73 -19.25
N PRO A 109 -18.36 22.50 -20.52
CA PRO A 109 -18.70 21.15 -20.99
C PRO A 109 -17.56 20.15 -20.81
N ALA A 110 -16.30 20.60 -20.95
CA ALA A 110 -15.12 19.78 -20.73
C ALA A 110 -14.96 19.35 -19.25
N ASP A 111 -15.33 20.21 -18.30
CA ASP A 111 -15.24 19.92 -16.86
C ASP A 111 -16.08 18.69 -16.45
N ILE A 112 -17.14 18.40 -17.20
CA ILE A 112 -18.06 17.28 -16.95
C ILE A 112 -17.92 16.16 -17.99
N GLY A 113 -16.86 16.15 -18.80
CA GLY A 113 -16.59 15.08 -19.77
C GLY A 113 -17.46 15.12 -21.03
N LEU A 114 -18.01 16.29 -21.38
CA LEU A 114 -18.77 16.55 -22.62
C LEU A 114 -18.09 17.61 -23.50
N PRO A 115 -16.84 17.43 -23.92
CA PRO A 115 -16.18 18.37 -24.82
C PRO A 115 -16.95 18.50 -26.15
N VAL A 116 -17.24 19.75 -26.53
CA VAL A 116 -17.93 20.08 -27.79
C VAL A 116 -17.09 19.61 -28.98
N GLY A 117 -17.73 19.01 -29.97
CA GLY A 117 -17.11 18.45 -31.17
C GLY A 117 -16.67 16.99 -31.05
N GLU A 118 -16.62 16.41 -29.86
CA GLU A 118 -16.34 14.98 -29.69
C GLU A 118 -17.56 14.09 -29.99
N ARG A 119 -17.31 12.79 -30.23
CA ARG A 119 -18.35 11.78 -30.46
C ARG A 119 -19.29 11.72 -29.27
N ALA A 120 -20.58 11.93 -29.53
CA ALA A 120 -21.63 11.97 -28.53
C ALA A 120 -22.08 10.57 -28.12
N ARG A 121 -21.56 10.08 -26.98
CA ARG A 121 -21.93 8.77 -26.42
C ARG A 121 -22.86 8.92 -25.23
N ALA A 122 -23.89 8.07 -25.16
CA ALA A 122 -24.87 8.11 -24.09
C ALA A 122 -24.27 7.89 -22.68
N PRO A 123 -23.26 7.00 -22.48
CA PRO A 123 -22.60 6.85 -21.18
C PRO A 123 -21.96 8.16 -20.69
N GLN A 124 -21.34 8.94 -21.58
CA GLN A 124 -20.75 10.23 -21.21
C GLN A 124 -21.80 11.22 -20.70
N VAL A 125 -23.01 11.21 -21.28
CA VAL A 125 -24.14 12.05 -20.82
C VAL A 125 -24.62 11.61 -19.43
N VAL A 126 -24.59 10.32 -19.11
CA VAL A 126 -24.93 9.85 -17.75
C VAL A 126 -23.82 10.22 -16.76
N ASP A 127 -22.57 9.98 -17.12
CA ASP A 127 -21.41 10.24 -16.27
C ASP A 127 -21.24 11.74 -15.97
N ALA A 128 -21.55 12.59 -16.96
CA ALA A 128 -21.55 14.04 -16.82
C ALA A 128 -22.53 14.54 -15.76
N GLN A 129 -23.71 13.92 -15.66
CA GLN A 129 -24.67 14.21 -14.60
C GLN A 129 -24.07 13.90 -13.21
N SER A 130 -23.44 12.73 -13.06
CA SER A 130 -22.77 12.35 -11.82
C SER A 130 -21.57 13.24 -11.50
N ALA A 131 -20.81 13.68 -12.51
CA ALA A 131 -19.72 14.65 -12.34
C ALA A 131 -20.23 16.02 -11.85
N LEU A 132 -21.34 16.48 -12.41
CA LEU A 132 -21.99 17.73 -12.03
C LEU A 132 -22.47 17.70 -10.57
N LEU A 133 -23.18 16.64 -10.16
CA LEU A 133 -23.64 16.47 -8.77
C LEU A 133 -22.48 16.34 -7.76
N ARG A 134 -21.41 15.62 -8.13
CA ARG A 134 -20.19 15.54 -7.30
C ARG A 134 -19.56 16.92 -7.11
N ARG A 135 -19.44 17.71 -8.17
CA ARG A 135 -18.92 19.09 -8.09
C ARG A 135 -19.75 19.98 -7.17
N MET A 136 -21.08 19.83 -7.16
CA MET A 136 -21.93 20.54 -6.20
C MET A 136 -21.67 20.05 -4.77
N THR A 137 -21.61 18.74 -4.56
CA THR A 137 -21.30 18.12 -3.26
C THR A 137 -19.96 18.62 -2.69
N ASP A 138 -18.92 18.70 -3.52
CA ASP A 138 -17.59 19.18 -3.15
C ASP A 138 -17.58 20.66 -2.72
N ARG A 139 -18.59 21.42 -3.14
CA ARG A 139 -18.78 22.84 -2.83
C ARG A 139 -19.76 23.07 -1.67
N GLY A 140 -20.13 22.01 -0.96
CA GLY A 140 -21.03 22.10 0.19
C GLY A 140 -22.51 21.97 -0.16
N HIS A 141 -22.85 21.52 -1.37
CA HIS A 141 -24.23 21.30 -1.82
C HIS A 141 -24.52 19.80 -2.03
N PRO A 142 -24.56 18.98 -0.96
CA PRO A 142 -24.73 17.53 -1.06
C PRO A 142 -26.14 17.08 -1.49
N PHE A 143 -27.14 17.97 -1.38
CA PHE A 143 -28.52 17.70 -1.77
C PHE A 143 -28.85 18.22 -3.18
N ALA A 144 -27.82 18.55 -3.98
CA ALA A 144 -28.02 18.97 -5.36
C ALA A 144 -28.70 17.86 -6.17
N THR A 145 -29.59 18.27 -7.07
CA THR A 145 -30.30 17.36 -7.99
C THR A 145 -30.26 17.90 -9.41
N VAL A 146 -30.47 17.01 -10.38
CA VAL A 146 -30.70 17.42 -11.78
C VAL A 146 -32.20 17.30 -12.02
N ALA A 147 -32.88 18.44 -12.02
CA ALA A 147 -34.33 18.53 -12.18
C ALA A 147 -34.77 18.10 -13.57
N GLU A 148 -33.98 18.45 -14.59
CA GLU A 148 -34.23 18.02 -15.98
C GLU A 148 -32.91 17.75 -16.70
N ARG A 149 -32.89 16.63 -17.45
CA ARG A 149 -31.86 16.35 -18.44
C ARG A 149 -32.53 16.14 -19.79
N ARG A 150 -32.37 17.10 -20.69
CA ARG A 150 -32.91 17.05 -22.04
C ARG A 150 -31.79 16.74 -23.03
N VAL A 151 -32.01 15.71 -23.86
CA VAL A 151 -31.09 15.32 -24.93
C VAL A 151 -31.85 15.42 -26.25
N VAL A 152 -31.33 16.21 -27.17
CA VAL A 152 -31.89 16.39 -28.51
C VAL A 152 -30.86 15.89 -29.53
N VAL A 153 -31.26 14.96 -30.37
CA VAL A 153 -30.43 14.41 -31.45
C VAL A 153 -30.94 14.96 -32.77
N ASP A 154 -30.08 15.68 -33.47
CA ASP A 154 -30.36 16.25 -34.78
C ASP A 154 -29.77 15.36 -35.86
N HIS A 155 -30.64 14.72 -36.65
CA HIS A 155 -30.23 13.80 -37.72
C HIS A 155 -29.73 14.51 -38.98
N ASP A 156 -30.09 15.78 -39.21
CA ASP A 156 -29.62 16.52 -40.38
C ASP A 156 -28.18 17.00 -40.17
N ASP A 157 -27.88 17.50 -38.96
CA ASP A 157 -26.54 18.00 -38.59
C ASP A 157 -25.64 16.93 -37.94
N HIS A 158 -26.15 15.71 -37.74
CA HIS A 158 -25.50 14.62 -37.01
C HIS A 158 -24.91 15.08 -35.67
N SER A 159 -25.73 15.80 -34.90
CA SER A 159 -25.31 16.43 -33.66
C SER A 159 -26.20 16.07 -32.48
N MET A 160 -25.65 16.25 -31.29
CA MET A 160 -26.36 16.07 -30.02
C MET A 160 -26.23 17.34 -29.19
N ASP A 161 -27.38 17.89 -28.83
CA ASP A 161 -27.51 18.97 -27.86
C ASP A 161 -27.97 18.40 -26.52
N VAL A 162 -27.31 18.81 -25.44
CA VAL A 162 -27.60 18.35 -24.08
C VAL A 162 -27.83 19.54 -23.17
N THR A 163 -28.95 19.54 -22.46
CA THR A 163 -29.30 20.56 -21.47
C THR A 163 -29.47 19.92 -20.10
N TYR A 164 -28.73 20.41 -19.11
CA TYR A 164 -28.90 20.09 -17.70
C TYR A 164 -29.51 21.28 -16.97
N SER A 165 -30.68 21.07 -16.36
CA SER A 165 -31.26 21.97 -15.37
C SER A 165 -30.95 21.42 -13.98
N VAL A 166 -30.12 22.14 -13.25
CA VAL A 166 -29.58 21.71 -11.95
C VAL A 166 -30.24 22.51 -10.85
N ASP A 167 -30.76 21.83 -9.84
CA ASP A 167 -31.05 22.46 -8.56
C ASP A 167 -29.83 22.24 -7.65
N PRO A 168 -29.04 23.29 -7.34
CA PRO A 168 -27.89 23.14 -6.46
C PRO A 168 -28.31 22.80 -5.02
N GLY A 169 -29.56 23.02 -4.61
CA GLY A 169 -29.99 22.83 -3.23
C GLY A 169 -29.29 23.79 -2.25
N PRO A 170 -29.55 23.66 -0.93
CA PRO A 170 -28.98 24.54 0.07
C PRO A 170 -27.48 24.31 0.26
N LEU A 171 -26.76 25.38 0.63
CA LEU A 171 -25.41 25.25 1.18
C LEU A 171 -25.51 24.60 2.57
N VAL A 172 -24.82 23.48 2.74
CA VAL A 172 -24.86 22.69 3.96
C VAL A 172 -23.67 22.99 4.85
N MET A 173 -23.95 23.17 6.14
CA MET A 173 -22.97 23.24 7.20
C MET A 173 -23.11 22.01 8.09
N PHE A 174 -22.01 21.55 8.66
CA PHE A 174 -22.02 20.49 9.65
C PHE A 174 -22.82 20.92 10.89
N GLY A 175 -23.83 20.13 11.24
CA GLY A 175 -24.62 20.30 12.45
C GLY A 175 -24.06 19.55 13.65
N ASP A 176 -24.94 19.24 14.60
CA ASP A 176 -24.57 18.38 15.73
C ASP A 176 -24.13 17.00 15.21
N THR A 177 -23.08 16.45 15.83
CA THR A 177 -22.52 15.15 15.46
C THR A 177 -22.81 14.15 16.56
N LYS A 178 -23.69 13.21 16.25
CA LYS A 178 -24.07 12.10 17.13
C LYS A 178 -23.13 10.93 16.92
N ILE A 179 -22.58 10.39 18.00
CA ILE A 179 -21.67 9.24 17.98
C ILE A 179 -22.36 8.08 18.67
N ASP A 180 -22.62 7.01 17.92
CA ASP A 180 -23.31 5.81 18.40
C ASP A 180 -22.41 4.57 18.30
N GLY A 181 -22.63 3.59 19.20
CA GLY A 181 -21.96 2.28 19.16
C GLY A 181 -20.64 2.19 19.94
N LEU A 182 -20.33 3.21 20.74
CA LEU A 182 -19.27 3.14 21.75
C LEU A 182 -19.73 2.36 22.98
N ALA A 183 -18.90 1.43 23.44
CA ALA A 183 -19.10 0.66 24.66
C ALA A 183 -18.04 0.98 25.72
N SER A 184 -16.80 1.20 25.31
CA SER A 184 -15.66 1.41 26.21
C SER A 184 -14.62 2.40 25.67
N VAL A 185 -14.60 2.65 24.37
CA VAL A 185 -13.75 3.67 23.77
C VAL A 185 -14.32 5.04 24.14
N ASN A 186 -13.43 5.94 24.55
CA ASN A 186 -13.78 7.28 24.99
C ASN A 186 -14.30 8.10 23.81
N GLU A 187 -15.52 8.64 23.93
CA GLU A 187 -16.13 9.46 22.89
C GLU A 187 -15.31 10.73 22.55
N GLY A 188 -14.65 11.33 23.55
CA GLY A 188 -13.79 12.50 23.38
C GLY A 188 -12.63 12.25 22.43
N LEU A 189 -12.10 11.02 22.37
CA LEU A 189 -11.09 10.63 21.38
C LEU A 189 -11.65 10.69 19.96
N ILE A 190 -12.86 10.17 19.76
CA ILE A 190 -13.52 10.14 18.45
C ILE A 190 -13.87 11.56 18.00
N ARG A 191 -14.44 12.35 18.90
CA ARG A 191 -14.78 13.75 18.65
C ARG A 191 -13.55 14.58 18.30
N GLY A 192 -12.40 14.32 18.95
CA GLY A 192 -11.12 14.94 18.64
C GLY A 192 -10.53 14.60 17.26
N ARG A 193 -11.02 13.53 16.61
CA ARG A 193 -10.62 13.12 15.25
C ARG A 193 -11.57 13.59 14.16
N LEU A 194 -12.60 14.37 14.49
CA LEU A 194 -13.45 14.99 13.49
C LEU A 194 -12.74 16.25 12.93
N PRO A 195 -12.49 16.34 11.61
CA PRO A 195 -11.85 17.49 10.97
C PRO A 195 -12.80 18.67 10.74
N TRP A 196 -13.91 18.72 11.48
CA TRP A 196 -14.89 19.80 11.43
C TRP A 196 -15.35 20.19 12.83
N LYS A 197 -15.88 21.40 12.92
CA LYS A 197 -16.71 21.86 14.02
C LYS A 197 -18.13 22.11 13.50
N GLN A 198 -19.09 22.18 14.41
CA GLN A 198 -20.44 22.63 14.06
C GLN A 198 -20.38 24.02 13.43
N GLY A 199 -21.09 24.22 12.32
CA GLY A 199 -21.09 25.44 11.52
C GLY A 199 -20.04 25.49 10.40
N ASP A 200 -19.08 24.56 10.36
CA ASP A 200 -18.18 24.43 9.23
C ASP A 200 -18.95 24.03 7.96
N ILE A 201 -18.55 24.55 6.80
CA ILE A 201 -19.10 24.11 5.50
C ILE A 201 -18.87 22.60 5.32
N TYR A 202 -19.92 21.90 4.89
CA TYR A 202 -19.86 20.48 4.57
C TYR A 202 -18.84 20.22 3.46
N SER A 203 -18.05 19.18 3.63
CA SER A 203 -17.13 18.71 2.60
C SER A 203 -17.03 17.19 2.65
N PRO A 204 -17.23 16.49 1.53
CA PRO A 204 -17.06 15.04 1.49
C PRO A 204 -15.62 14.62 1.87
N ALA A 205 -14.62 15.42 1.49
CA ALA A 205 -13.22 15.17 1.87
C ALA A 205 -12.99 15.20 3.39
N LYS A 206 -13.71 16.04 4.14
CA LYS A 206 -13.68 16.06 5.61
C LYS A 206 -14.30 14.78 6.19
N VAL A 207 -15.44 14.34 5.64
CA VAL A 207 -16.12 13.10 6.04
C VAL A 207 -15.22 11.88 5.84
N ASP A 208 -14.60 11.77 4.66
CA ASP A 208 -13.67 10.67 4.36
C ASP A 208 -12.43 10.69 5.26
N ARG A 209 -11.88 11.88 5.51
CA ARG A 209 -10.75 12.03 6.44
C ARG A 209 -11.12 11.59 7.86
N ALA A 210 -12.30 11.94 8.37
CA ALA A 210 -12.75 11.46 9.68
C ALA A 210 -12.85 9.93 9.69
N ARG A 211 -13.49 9.34 8.68
CA ARG A 211 -13.64 7.88 8.55
C ARG A 211 -12.27 7.19 8.57
N GLN A 212 -11.30 7.68 7.80
CA GLN A 212 -9.93 7.16 7.77
C GLN A 212 -9.23 7.32 9.13
N GLN A 213 -9.29 8.51 9.74
CA GLN A 213 -8.64 8.79 11.02
C GLN A 213 -9.21 7.96 12.16
N ILE A 214 -10.52 7.72 12.19
CA ILE A 214 -11.16 6.86 13.19
C ILE A 214 -10.80 5.39 12.92
N ALA A 215 -10.81 4.94 11.66
CA ALA A 215 -10.43 3.57 11.31
C ALA A 215 -8.96 3.25 11.67
N GLN A 216 -8.06 4.22 11.56
CA GLN A 216 -6.64 4.10 11.94
C GLN A 216 -6.41 3.83 13.44
N LEU A 217 -7.40 4.06 14.31
CA LEU A 217 -7.30 3.66 15.72
C LEU A 217 -7.28 2.13 15.89
N ASP A 218 -7.72 1.38 14.86
CA ASP A 218 -7.79 -0.09 14.84
C ASP A 218 -8.64 -0.69 15.98
N VAL A 219 -9.51 0.10 16.62
CA VAL A 219 -10.44 -0.36 17.67
C VAL A 219 -11.87 -0.58 17.19
N PHE A 220 -12.17 -0.34 15.91
CA PHE A 220 -13.52 -0.48 15.34
C PHE A 220 -13.58 -1.41 14.11
N ASP A 221 -14.52 -2.36 14.09
CA ASP A 221 -14.79 -3.23 12.92
C ASP A 221 -15.60 -2.49 11.86
N THR A 222 -16.42 -1.52 12.30
CA THR A 222 -17.22 -0.67 11.41
C THR A 222 -17.02 0.79 11.78
N VAL A 223 -16.76 1.62 10.78
CA VAL A 223 -16.76 3.08 10.87
C VAL A 223 -17.63 3.63 9.76
N ARG A 224 -18.77 4.21 10.13
CA ARG A 224 -19.73 4.81 9.19
C ARG A 224 -20.00 6.24 9.63
N VAL A 225 -19.78 7.17 8.71
CA VAL A 225 -20.07 8.60 8.91
C VAL A 225 -21.08 8.99 7.84
N ARG A 226 -22.25 9.50 8.24
CA ARG A 226 -23.33 9.87 7.33
C ARG A 226 -23.87 11.25 7.69
N LEU A 227 -24.10 12.06 6.67
CA LEU A 227 -24.95 13.23 6.79
C LEU A 227 -26.41 12.78 6.86
N ALA A 228 -27.27 13.51 7.57
CA ALA A 228 -28.71 13.27 7.55
C ALA A 228 -29.27 13.32 6.11
N GLU A 229 -30.32 12.55 5.84
CA GLU A 229 -30.92 12.42 4.50
C GLU A 229 -31.62 13.70 4.02
N GLU A 230 -31.97 14.59 4.94
CA GLU A 230 -32.61 15.88 4.66
C GLU A 230 -31.78 17.03 5.26
N PRO A 231 -31.76 18.21 4.60
CA PRO A 231 -31.09 19.39 5.13
C PRO A 231 -31.75 19.87 6.41
N GLY A 232 -30.94 20.11 7.44
CA GLY A 232 -31.43 20.71 8.68
C GLY A 232 -31.79 22.20 8.53
N PRO A 233 -32.42 22.81 9.55
CA PRO A 233 -32.80 24.22 9.52
C PRO A 233 -31.61 25.13 9.19
N GLY A 234 -31.78 26.02 8.21
CA GLY A 234 -30.72 26.94 7.77
C GLY A 234 -29.51 26.25 7.12
N GLY A 235 -29.65 25.01 6.63
CA GLY A 235 -28.57 24.23 6.04
C GLY A 235 -27.66 23.54 7.06
N VAL A 236 -27.87 23.77 8.37
CA VAL A 236 -27.10 23.13 9.44
C VAL A 236 -27.60 21.71 9.64
N THR A 237 -26.88 20.74 9.09
CA THR A 237 -27.37 19.37 8.91
C THR A 237 -26.64 18.39 9.85
N PRO A 238 -27.36 17.63 10.69
CA PRO A 238 -26.75 16.66 11.61
C PRO A 238 -25.90 15.60 10.91
N VAL A 239 -24.90 15.08 11.63
CA VAL A 239 -24.05 13.98 11.19
C VAL A 239 -24.13 12.83 12.17
N ASP A 240 -24.37 11.63 11.66
CA ASP A 240 -24.36 10.39 12.43
C ASP A 240 -23.04 9.63 12.19
N VAL A 241 -22.33 9.38 13.28
CA VAL A 241 -21.12 8.54 13.32
C VAL A 241 -21.49 7.24 14.02
N THR A 242 -21.68 6.18 13.23
CA THR A 242 -21.97 4.84 13.73
C THR A 242 -20.69 4.01 13.77
N LEU A 243 -20.36 3.51 14.96
CA LEU A 243 -19.17 2.72 15.24
C LEU A 243 -19.57 1.32 15.72
N ALA A 244 -18.70 0.34 15.48
CA ALA A 244 -18.78 -0.97 16.13
C ALA A 244 -17.41 -1.31 16.67
N GLU A 245 -17.25 -1.34 18.00
CA GLU A 245 -15.97 -1.70 18.63
C GLU A 245 -15.58 -3.14 18.31
N LYS A 246 -14.31 -3.35 17.94
CA LYS A 246 -13.72 -4.69 17.81
C LYS A 246 -13.56 -5.32 19.19
N LEU A 247 -13.45 -6.64 19.24
CA LEU A 247 -12.92 -7.32 20.42
C LEU A 247 -11.57 -6.72 20.80
N HIS A 248 -11.45 -6.19 22.03
CA HIS A 248 -10.23 -5.49 22.41
C HIS A 248 -9.05 -6.43 22.64
N ARG A 249 -9.33 -7.65 23.09
CA ARG A 249 -8.34 -8.68 23.38
C ARG A 249 -8.14 -9.56 22.15
N PHE A 250 -6.89 -9.79 21.81
CA PHE A 250 -6.52 -10.63 20.68
C PHE A 250 -5.23 -11.39 21.00
N ILE A 251 -5.10 -12.57 20.41
CA ILE A 251 -3.90 -13.38 20.45
C ILE A 251 -3.41 -13.61 19.03
N GLY A 252 -2.11 -13.80 18.86
CA GLY A 252 -1.56 -14.24 17.60
C GLY A 252 -0.35 -15.12 17.82
N ALA A 253 -0.10 -16.00 16.86
CA ALA A 253 1.06 -16.86 16.85
C ALA A 253 1.58 -16.97 15.42
N SER A 254 2.90 -17.12 15.27
CA SER A 254 3.56 -17.40 14.01
C SER A 254 4.63 -18.45 14.21
N ALA A 255 4.94 -19.20 13.15
CA ALA A 255 6.09 -20.09 13.08
C ALA A 255 6.88 -19.72 11.82
N PHE A 256 8.20 -19.85 11.89
CA PHE A 256 9.09 -19.63 10.76
C PHE A 256 10.19 -20.69 10.73
N TYR A 257 10.73 -20.90 9.54
CA TYR A 257 11.86 -21.78 9.30
C TYR A 257 12.82 -21.11 8.33
N SER A 258 14.11 -21.11 8.64
CA SER A 258 15.16 -20.76 7.70
C SER A 258 16.29 -21.80 7.76
N SER A 259 17.04 -21.93 6.67
CA SER A 259 18.19 -22.84 6.62
C SER A 259 19.36 -22.39 7.50
N GLU A 260 19.42 -21.11 7.88
CA GLU A 260 20.48 -20.52 8.70
C GLU A 260 20.10 -20.42 10.19
N ASP A 261 18.83 -20.18 10.50
CA ASP A 261 18.29 -19.96 11.85
C ASP A 261 17.38 -21.10 12.34
N GLY A 262 17.31 -22.22 11.63
CA GLY A 262 16.47 -23.35 12.03
C GLY A 262 14.99 -22.98 12.20
N VAL A 263 14.34 -23.58 13.21
CA VAL A 263 12.92 -23.35 13.52
C VAL A 263 12.77 -22.24 14.56
N GLY A 264 11.79 -21.38 14.37
CA GLY A 264 11.36 -20.40 15.34
C GLY A 264 9.86 -20.16 15.33
N GLY A 265 9.40 -19.38 16.29
CA GLY A 265 8.01 -18.97 16.39
C GLY A 265 7.83 -17.81 17.34
N SER A 266 6.69 -17.15 17.23
CA SER A 266 6.27 -16.10 18.15
C SER A 266 4.86 -16.35 18.62
N ALA A 267 4.56 -15.91 19.84
CA ALA A 267 3.21 -15.85 20.37
C ALA A 267 3.04 -14.52 21.09
N TYR A 268 1.84 -13.94 20.99
CA TYR A 268 1.55 -12.70 21.69
C TYR A 268 0.09 -12.63 22.12
N TRP A 269 -0.11 -11.90 23.21
CA TRP A 269 -1.40 -11.41 23.65
C TRP A 269 -1.42 -9.89 23.53
N GLY A 270 -2.56 -9.32 23.15
CA GLY A 270 -2.72 -7.88 23.03
C GLY A 270 -4.08 -7.38 23.47
N HIS A 271 -4.10 -6.11 23.87
CA HIS A 271 -5.28 -5.33 24.19
C HIS A 271 -5.21 -4.02 23.39
N ARG A 272 -6.22 -3.68 22.58
CA ARG A 272 -6.21 -2.47 21.71
C ARG A 272 -6.94 -1.25 22.28
N ASN A 273 -7.55 -1.36 23.46
CA ASN A 273 -8.24 -0.24 24.12
C ASN A 273 -8.05 -0.28 25.65
N LEU A 274 -6.79 -0.33 26.13
CA LEU A 274 -6.49 -0.67 27.53
C LEU A 274 -7.14 0.27 28.57
N PHE A 275 -7.21 1.57 28.29
CA PHE A 275 -7.78 2.57 29.19
C PHE A 275 -8.90 3.41 28.55
N GLY A 276 -9.48 2.93 27.45
CA GLY A 276 -10.53 3.65 26.71
C GLY A 276 -10.01 4.65 25.68
N GLY A 277 -8.71 4.97 25.67
CA GLY A 277 -8.08 5.91 24.74
C GLY A 277 -7.50 5.26 23.49
N ALA A 278 -8.01 4.09 23.08
CA ALA A 278 -7.44 3.25 22.03
C ALA A 278 -5.96 2.89 22.28
N GLU A 279 -5.56 2.79 23.56
CA GLU A 279 -4.21 2.36 23.89
C GLU A 279 -4.02 0.88 23.58
N ARG A 280 -2.93 0.58 22.89
CA ARG A 280 -2.55 -0.78 22.54
C ARG A 280 -1.44 -1.26 23.46
N LEU A 281 -1.68 -2.35 24.19
CA LEU A 281 -0.65 -3.14 24.88
C LEU A 281 -0.46 -4.46 24.13
N ARG A 282 0.77 -4.86 23.88
CA ARG A 282 1.13 -6.18 23.35
C ARG A 282 2.23 -6.78 24.19
N LEU A 283 1.98 -7.99 24.68
CA LEU A 283 2.96 -8.81 25.39
C LEU A 283 3.30 -9.99 24.48
N GLY A 284 4.58 -10.18 24.17
CA GLY A 284 5.03 -11.17 23.20
C GLY A 284 6.23 -11.97 23.67
N VAL A 285 6.28 -13.21 23.22
CA VAL A 285 7.45 -14.09 23.27
C VAL A 285 7.79 -14.50 21.85
N GLU A 286 9.07 -14.46 21.51
CA GLU A 286 9.62 -14.98 20.28
C GLU A 286 10.77 -15.92 20.64
N VAL A 287 10.81 -17.08 19.99
CA VAL A 287 11.86 -18.08 20.14
C VAL A 287 12.38 -18.42 18.74
N GLY A 288 13.70 -18.43 18.54
CA GLY A 288 14.34 -18.74 17.26
C GLY A 288 15.53 -19.66 17.41
N ARG A 289 16.16 -20.03 16.28
CA ARG A 289 17.41 -20.81 16.26
C ARG A 289 17.31 -22.20 16.88
N ILE A 290 16.09 -22.77 16.96
CA ILE A 290 15.90 -24.15 17.42
C ILE A 290 16.35 -25.12 16.31
N GLY A 291 17.45 -25.85 16.55
CA GLY A 291 17.98 -26.86 15.62
C GLY A 291 18.59 -26.30 14.34
N GLY A 292 18.93 -24.99 14.32
CA GLY A 292 19.70 -24.38 13.25
C GLY A 292 21.19 -24.70 13.36
N ASP A 293 21.92 -24.53 12.26
CA ASP A 293 23.38 -24.56 12.31
C ASP A 293 23.82 -23.28 13.03
N ASN A 294 24.43 -23.39 14.21
CA ASN A 294 24.63 -22.26 15.12
C ASN A 294 25.51 -21.16 14.52
N GLY A 295 26.08 -21.33 13.33
CA GLY A 295 27.02 -20.38 12.74
C GLY A 295 28.32 -20.23 13.55
N ALA A 296 28.37 -20.82 14.74
CA ALA A 296 29.55 -21.07 15.53
C ALA A 296 30.48 -21.96 14.71
N ALA A 297 31.30 -21.30 13.91
CA ALA A 297 32.59 -21.82 13.51
C ALA A 297 33.28 -22.38 14.77
N GLN A 298 34.13 -23.38 14.54
CA GLN A 298 34.83 -24.21 15.52
C GLN A 298 35.75 -23.39 16.44
N GLY A 299 35.18 -22.52 17.27
CA GLY A 299 35.85 -21.53 18.10
C GLY A 299 35.53 -21.70 19.59
N PRO A 300 36.35 -21.10 20.47
CA PRO A 300 36.28 -21.28 21.92
C PRO A 300 35.04 -20.63 22.59
N ARG A 301 34.22 -19.87 21.84
CA ARG A 301 33.02 -19.18 22.35
C ARG A 301 32.09 -20.09 23.15
N GLY A 302 31.95 -21.37 22.76
CA GLY A 302 31.00 -22.33 23.34
C GLY A 302 29.56 -21.84 23.19
N SER A 303 28.68 -22.59 22.53
CA SER A 303 27.28 -22.19 22.42
C SER A 303 26.69 -22.01 23.81
N LEU A 304 26.03 -20.86 24.05
CA LEU A 304 24.99 -20.86 25.05
C LEU A 304 23.94 -21.84 24.50
N ASP A 305 23.72 -22.99 25.15
CA ASP A 305 22.69 -23.98 24.77
C ASP A 305 21.24 -23.45 24.90
N LEU A 306 21.07 -22.12 24.92
CA LEU A 306 19.79 -21.44 24.97
C LEU A 306 19.39 -21.02 23.54
N PRO A 307 18.15 -21.27 23.11
CA PRO A 307 17.67 -20.72 21.85
C PRO A 307 17.63 -19.19 21.92
N ASP A 308 17.50 -18.53 20.76
CA ASP A 308 17.19 -17.11 20.74
C ASP A 308 15.84 -16.92 21.41
N ILE A 309 15.76 -16.08 22.45
CA ILE A 309 14.51 -15.80 23.17
C ILE A 309 14.37 -14.29 23.31
N ARG A 310 13.22 -13.76 22.90
CA ARG A 310 12.85 -12.36 23.08
C ARG A 310 11.51 -12.26 23.78
N LEU A 311 11.52 -11.67 24.97
CA LEU A 311 10.32 -11.25 25.67
C LEU A 311 10.10 -9.76 25.41
N SER A 312 8.87 -9.36 25.10
CA SER A 312 8.55 -7.98 24.73
C SER A 312 7.25 -7.50 25.37
N ALA A 313 7.23 -6.23 25.77
CA ALA A 313 6.05 -5.48 26.13
C ALA A 313 6.07 -4.15 25.37
N ASN A 314 5.10 -3.98 24.45
CA ASN A 314 4.92 -2.76 23.66
C ASN A 314 3.62 -2.09 24.06
N PHE A 315 3.69 -0.85 24.49
CA PHE A 315 2.54 0.00 24.80
C PHE A 315 2.54 1.20 23.86
N ARG A 316 1.41 1.42 23.16
CA ARG A 316 1.20 2.57 22.28
C ARG A 316 -0.05 3.32 22.71
N LYS A 317 0.09 4.61 23.00
CA LYS A 317 -1.02 5.52 23.25
C LYS A 317 -1.13 6.53 22.09
N PRO A 318 -2.16 6.43 21.23
CA PRO A 318 -2.39 7.43 20.19
C PRO A 318 -2.84 8.76 20.81
N ASP A 319 -2.66 9.84 20.06
CA ASP A 319 -3.02 11.22 20.42
C ASP A 319 -2.53 11.66 21.81
N PHE A 320 -1.33 11.22 22.20
CA PHE A 320 -0.69 11.58 23.47
C PHE A 320 -0.26 13.05 23.46
N LEU A 321 -0.95 13.88 24.25
CA LEU A 321 -0.78 15.34 24.40
C LEU A 321 -1.04 16.17 23.14
N ALA A 322 -1.05 15.57 21.95
CA ALA A 322 -1.37 16.24 20.69
C ALA A 322 -1.97 15.23 19.67
N PRO A 323 -2.86 15.67 18.76
CA PRO A 323 -3.34 14.82 17.68
C PRO A 323 -2.21 14.32 16.79
N ARG A 324 -2.34 13.08 16.27
CA ARG A 324 -1.34 12.44 15.39
C ARG A 324 0.03 12.25 16.07
N GLN A 325 0.10 12.34 17.40
CA GLN A 325 1.29 12.07 18.20
C GLN A 325 1.04 10.84 19.06
N SER A 326 1.86 9.80 18.93
CA SER A 326 1.76 8.59 19.73
C SER A 326 2.89 8.55 20.76
N LEU A 327 2.57 8.20 22.00
CA LEU A 327 3.56 7.72 22.97
C LEU A 327 3.75 6.23 22.76
N ILE A 328 5.01 5.81 22.66
CA ILE A 328 5.41 4.42 22.54
C ILE A 328 6.34 4.10 23.71
N LEU A 329 5.98 3.09 24.48
CA LEU A 329 6.83 2.52 25.52
C LEU A 329 7.15 1.09 25.13
N ASP A 330 8.43 0.78 25.05
CA ASP A 330 8.91 -0.56 24.73
C ASP A 330 9.76 -1.10 25.87
N PHE A 331 9.56 -2.36 26.20
CA PHE A 331 10.43 -3.11 27.10
C PHE A 331 10.73 -4.47 26.46
N GLN A 332 11.99 -4.85 26.47
CA GLN A 332 12.48 -6.08 25.86
C GLN A 332 13.54 -6.73 26.74
N VAL A 333 13.47 -8.06 26.85
CA VAL A 333 14.56 -8.89 27.35
C VAL A 333 14.89 -9.88 26.25
N ALA A 334 16.14 -9.91 25.81
CA ALA A 334 16.57 -10.71 24.68
C ALA A 334 17.83 -11.50 25.00
N SER A 335 17.86 -12.75 24.55
CA SER A 335 19.05 -13.60 24.40
C SER A 335 19.15 -13.93 22.92
N GLU A 336 20.24 -13.54 22.27
CA GLU A 336 20.43 -13.63 20.82
C GLU A 336 21.85 -14.14 20.51
N GLN A 337 21.99 -15.01 19.51
CA GLN A 337 23.28 -15.57 19.08
C GLN A 337 23.52 -15.40 17.57
N PRO A 338 23.61 -14.15 17.08
CA PRO A 338 24.00 -13.92 15.70
C PRO A 338 25.45 -14.37 15.40
N PRO A 339 25.83 -14.55 14.12
CA PRO A 339 27.19 -15.00 13.77
C PRO A 339 28.33 -14.15 14.35
N ALA A 340 28.11 -12.84 14.51
CA ALA A 340 29.15 -11.93 14.99
C ALA A 340 29.42 -12.01 16.50
N TYR A 341 28.42 -12.32 17.34
CA TYR A 341 28.51 -12.25 18.81
C TYR A 341 27.31 -12.93 19.49
N ASP A 342 27.42 -13.27 20.77
CA ASP A 342 26.28 -13.61 21.62
C ASP A 342 25.88 -12.39 22.45
N ARG A 343 24.58 -12.17 22.67
CA ARG A 343 24.05 -11.05 23.45
C ARG A 343 22.96 -11.50 24.39
N VAL A 344 23.03 -11.04 25.64
CA VAL A 344 21.89 -11.03 26.57
C VAL A 344 21.68 -9.60 27.05
N ALA A 345 20.52 -9.02 26.77
CA ALA A 345 20.26 -7.61 27.06
C ALA A 345 18.82 -7.36 27.51
N THR A 346 18.67 -6.37 28.37
CA THR A 346 17.39 -5.75 28.74
C THR A 346 17.38 -4.33 28.19
N ILE A 347 16.33 -4.00 27.44
CA ILE A 347 16.16 -2.71 26.76
C ILE A 347 14.81 -2.14 27.17
N GLY A 348 14.78 -0.86 27.55
CA GLY A 348 13.56 -0.12 27.81
C GLY A 348 13.60 1.22 27.09
N SER A 349 12.52 1.63 26.44
CA SER A 349 12.47 2.93 25.77
C SER A 349 11.13 3.63 25.94
N ALA A 350 11.19 4.95 25.86
CA ALA A 350 10.02 5.82 25.77
C ALA A 350 10.25 6.79 24.61
N SER A 351 9.35 6.77 23.62
CA SER A 351 9.45 7.62 22.44
C SER A 351 8.13 8.27 22.08
N LEU A 352 8.22 9.44 21.46
CA LEU A 352 7.11 10.14 20.83
C LEU A 352 7.26 10.04 19.33
N GLU A 353 6.21 9.59 18.65
CA GLU A 353 6.13 9.50 17.19
C GLU A 353 5.01 10.40 16.70
N ARG A 354 5.34 11.40 15.88
CA ARG A 354 4.39 12.38 15.34
C ARG A 354 4.31 12.27 13.83
N GLN A 355 3.10 12.05 13.33
CA GLN A 355 2.79 12.10 11.91
C GLN A 355 2.51 13.57 11.52
N VAL A 356 3.52 14.27 10.99
CA VAL A 356 3.50 15.71 10.68
C VAL A 356 2.63 15.99 9.45
N THR A 357 2.80 15.20 8.39
CA THR A 357 1.95 15.18 7.20
C THR A 357 1.54 13.74 6.91
N ASP A 358 0.73 13.48 5.89
CA ASP A 358 0.37 12.10 5.54
C ASP A 358 1.58 11.26 5.06
N GLN A 359 2.69 11.92 4.72
CA GLN A 359 3.93 11.27 4.24
C GLN A 359 5.09 11.40 5.24
N LEU A 360 5.13 12.46 6.07
CA LEU A 360 6.25 12.77 6.95
C LEU A 360 5.96 12.38 8.41
N LYS A 361 6.86 11.59 8.98
CA LYS A 361 6.87 11.14 10.37
C LYS A 361 8.16 11.57 11.06
N VAL A 362 8.04 12.08 12.28
CA VAL A 362 9.18 12.45 13.13
C VAL A 362 9.06 11.69 14.45
N SER A 363 10.16 11.13 14.92
CA SER A 363 10.22 10.41 16.20
C SER A 363 11.39 10.89 17.05
N TYR A 364 11.19 10.95 18.36
CA TYR A 364 12.28 11.21 19.30
C TYR A 364 12.00 10.49 20.62
N GLY A 365 13.03 10.08 21.33
CA GLY A 365 12.84 9.35 22.59
C GLY A 365 14.11 9.18 23.39
N VAL A 366 13.98 8.35 24.43
CA VAL A 366 15.09 7.88 25.25
C VAL A 366 15.00 6.36 25.32
N SER A 367 16.14 5.70 25.15
CA SER A 367 16.31 4.26 25.32
C SER A 367 17.34 4.02 26.41
N GLY A 368 17.13 3.02 27.25
CA GLY A 368 18.11 2.52 28.20
C GLY A 368 18.33 1.04 27.93
N GLU A 369 19.58 0.62 27.89
CA GLU A 369 19.94 -0.78 27.71
C GLU A 369 21.04 -1.21 28.67
N ARG A 370 20.96 -2.47 29.10
CA ARG A 370 21.99 -3.12 29.90
C ARG A 370 22.10 -4.57 29.46
N GLY A 371 23.32 -5.05 29.27
CA GLY A 371 23.52 -6.40 28.81
C GLY A 371 24.96 -6.89 28.90
N ARG A 372 25.16 -8.04 28.29
CA ARG A 372 26.44 -8.71 28.11
C ARG A 372 26.54 -9.17 26.67
N VAL A 373 27.66 -8.86 26.03
CA VAL A 373 27.94 -9.17 24.63
C VAL A 373 29.26 -9.92 24.56
N ARG A 374 29.31 -11.07 23.89
CA ARG A 374 30.48 -11.93 23.86
C ARG A 374 30.85 -12.29 22.44
N ASN A 375 32.11 -12.06 22.08
CA ASN A 375 32.70 -12.59 20.85
C ASN A 375 33.91 -13.51 21.20
N ASN A 376 34.69 -13.96 20.20
CA ASN A 376 35.75 -14.98 20.36
C ASN A 376 37.00 -14.34 20.96
N LEU A 377 37.04 -13.01 20.97
CA LEU A 377 38.17 -12.21 21.40
C LEU A 377 37.95 -11.64 22.81
N ARG A 378 36.72 -11.25 23.13
CA ARG A 378 36.39 -10.50 24.35
C ARG A 378 34.91 -10.63 24.72
N GLU A 379 34.65 -10.58 26.03
CA GLU A 379 33.33 -10.31 26.60
C GLU A 379 33.24 -8.84 27.02
N TYR A 380 32.08 -8.24 26.76
CA TYR A 380 31.73 -6.85 27.05
C TYR A 380 30.52 -6.84 27.98
N GLN A 381 30.62 -6.15 29.10
CA GLN A 381 29.46 -5.66 29.85
C GLN A 381 29.02 -4.34 29.22
N THR A 382 27.74 -4.22 28.87
CA THR A 382 27.19 -3.03 28.19
C THR A 382 26.12 -2.35 29.03
N GLY A 383 26.09 -1.02 28.97
CA GLY A 383 25.14 -0.19 29.70
C GLY A 383 25.07 1.20 29.09
N PHE A 384 24.04 1.46 28.29
CA PHE A 384 23.90 2.72 27.53
C PHE A 384 22.55 3.39 27.73
N ILE A 385 22.57 4.72 27.70
CA ILE A 385 21.38 5.55 27.44
C ILE A 385 21.49 6.07 26.01
N GLY A 386 20.50 5.78 25.17
CA GLY A 386 20.39 6.24 23.80
C GLY A 386 19.34 7.35 23.65
N VAL A 387 19.58 8.31 22.76
CA VAL A 387 18.60 9.35 22.40
C VAL A 387 18.23 9.22 20.92
N PRO A 388 17.34 8.30 20.53
CA PRO A 388 16.97 8.11 19.14
C PRO A 388 16.19 9.31 18.60
N LEU A 389 16.65 9.86 17.47
CA LEU A 389 16.04 10.94 16.71
C LEU A 389 15.79 10.44 15.28
N GLY A 390 14.53 10.36 14.89
CA GLY A 390 14.10 9.78 13.62
C GLY A 390 13.28 10.74 12.77
N ILE A 391 13.53 10.69 11.45
CA ILE A 391 12.70 11.32 10.42
C ILE A 391 12.45 10.27 9.35
N ALA A 392 11.20 10.06 8.96
CA ALA A 392 10.82 9.15 7.90
C ALA A 392 9.80 9.80 6.96
N TRP A 393 10.04 9.68 5.67
CA TRP A 393 9.17 10.12 4.60
C TRP A 393 8.75 8.90 3.76
N ASP A 394 7.45 8.74 3.56
CA ASP A 394 6.88 7.72 2.67
C ASP A 394 5.83 8.36 1.76
N GLY A 395 6.15 8.46 0.48
CA GLY A 395 5.22 8.85 -0.58
C GLY A 395 5.11 7.77 -1.64
N SER A 396 5.30 6.51 -1.25
CA SER A 396 4.99 5.37 -2.09
C SER A 396 3.48 5.18 -2.25
N ASP A 397 3.08 4.59 -3.36
CA ASP A 397 1.68 4.29 -3.68
C ASP A 397 1.10 3.13 -2.85
N ASN A 398 1.94 2.20 -2.40
CA ASN A 398 1.52 1.04 -1.61
C ASN A 398 2.61 0.60 -0.63
N LEU A 399 2.22 0.27 0.62
CA LEU A 399 3.16 -0.14 1.67
C LEU A 399 3.93 -1.43 1.33
N LEU A 400 3.24 -2.46 0.83
CA LEU A 400 3.77 -3.82 0.65
C LEU A 400 4.17 -4.15 -0.80
N ASN A 401 3.60 -3.44 -1.77
CA ASN A 401 3.90 -3.61 -3.19
C ASN A 401 4.04 -2.26 -3.92
N PRO A 402 5.02 -1.43 -3.53
CA PRO A 402 5.19 -0.12 -4.14
C PRO A 402 5.57 -0.25 -5.62
N SER A 403 4.89 0.51 -6.47
CA SER A 403 5.17 0.64 -7.91
C SER A 403 5.65 2.03 -8.30
N ARG A 404 5.30 3.05 -7.50
CA ARG A 404 5.66 4.46 -7.75
C ARG A 404 6.01 5.17 -6.44
N GLY A 405 6.83 6.21 -6.57
CA GLY A 405 7.21 7.07 -5.45
C GLY A 405 8.55 6.70 -4.83
N TYR A 406 8.82 7.23 -3.65
CA TYR A 406 10.07 7.00 -2.92
C TYR A 406 9.77 6.75 -1.44
N ARG A 407 10.79 6.33 -0.70
CA ARG A 407 10.83 6.34 0.77
C ARG A 407 12.20 6.80 1.22
N ALA A 408 12.27 7.49 2.33
CA ALA A 408 13.53 7.90 2.93
C ALA A 408 13.41 7.95 4.45
N SER A 409 14.43 7.51 5.17
CA SER A 409 14.50 7.63 6.62
C SER A 409 15.90 7.96 7.08
N LEU A 410 15.99 8.78 8.11
CA LEU A 410 17.20 9.06 8.89
C LEU A 410 16.91 8.71 10.35
N LEU A 411 17.77 7.90 10.96
CA LEU A 411 17.82 7.68 12.40
C LEU A 411 19.20 8.10 12.91
N ALA A 412 19.23 8.96 13.93
CA ALA A 412 20.44 9.36 14.63
C ALA A 412 20.27 9.05 16.12
N THR A 413 21.21 8.30 16.69
CA THR A 413 21.15 7.91 18.11
C THR A 413 22.50 8.18 18.77
N PRO A 414 22.62 9.26 19.55
CA PRO A 414 23.70 9.44 20.51
C PRO A 414 23.55 8.42 21.63
N TRP A 415 24.64 7.73 21.97
CA TRP A 415 24.74 6.73 23.00
C TRP A 415 25.70 7.20 24.10
N PHE A 416 25.20 7.21 25.32
CA PHE A 416 25.93 7.62 26.52
C PHE A 416 26.15 6.39 27.40
N PRO A 417 27.39 5.90 27.55
CA PRO A 417 27.66 4.82 28.50
C PRO A 417 27.39 5.29 29.92
N TYR A 418 26.79 4.42 30.72
CA TYR A 418 26.55 4.67 32.15
C TYR A 418 27.01 3.51 33.05
N ALA A 419 27.28 2.35 32.46
CA ALA A 419 27.82 1.17 33.13
C ALA A 419 28.47 0.23 32.10
N GLY A 420 29.37 -0.63 32.55
CA GLY A 420 30.02 -1.63 31.71
C GLY A 420 31.45 -1.27 31.33
N ASP A 421 31.93 -1.86 30.24
CA ASP A 421 33.35 -1.79 29.83
C ASP A 421 33.64 -0.71 28.79
N THR A 422 32.64 0.08 28.40
CA THR A 422 32.74 1.14 27.38
C THR A 422 32.60 2.50 28.03
N ASP A 423 33.57 3.38 27.81
CA ASP A 423 33.54 4.77 28.32
C ASP A 423 33.31 5.82 27.22
N SER A 424 33.42 5.42 25.94
CA SER A 424 33.29 6.33 24.80
C SER A 424 31.83 6.66 24.50
N ILE A 425 31.53 7.96 24.38
CA ILE A 425 30.28 8.46 23.80
C ILE A 425 30.38 8.35 22.29
N PHE A 426 29.38 7.74 21.66
CA PHE A 426 29.31 7.65 20.20
C PHE A 426 27.92 7.99 19.68
N THR A 427 27.83 8.36 18.42
CA THR A 427 26.56 8.60 17.74
C THR A 427 26.48 7.71 16.51
N SER A 428 25.41 6.92 16.42
CA SER A 428 25.11 6.09 15.26
C SER A 428 24.09 6.79 14.36
N PHE A 429 24.40 6.91 13.08
CA PHE A 429 23.52 7.42 12.03
C PHE A 429 23.17 6.30 11.06
N GLN A 430 21.90 6.19 10.69
CA GLN A 430 21.42 5.27 9.68
C GLN A 430 20.50 6.00 8.71
N ILE A 431 20.85 5.97 7.42
CA ILE A 431 20.07 6.53 6.33
C ILE A 431 19.64 5.38 5.43
N ASN A 432 18.35 5.30 5.15
CA ASN A 432 17.80 4.36 4.16
C ASN A 432 16.97 5.15 3.17
N ALA A 433 17.08 4.86 1.88
CA ALA A 433 16.22 5.41 0.86
C ALA A 433 15.90 4.38 -0.22
N SER A 434 14.69 4.44 -0.75
CA SER A 434 14.24 3.60 -1.86
C SER A 434 13.39 4.38 -2.84
N ALA A 435 13.39 3.95 -4.10
CA ALA A 435 12.63 4.57 -5.18
C ALA A 435 12.02 3.50 -6.07
N TYR A 436 10.81 3.77 -6.56
CA TYR A 436 10.01 2.86 -7.36
C TYR A 436 9.50 3.57 -8.60
N ARG A 437 9.65 2.93 -9.75
CA ARG A 437 9.15 3.45 -11.01
C ARG A 437 8.54 2.34 -11.84
N ASP A 438 7.24 2.47 -12.07
CA ASP A 438 6.51 1.76 -13.10
C ASP A 438 6.97 2.25 -14.48
N LEU A 439 7.50 1.34 -15.28
CA LEU A 439 8.06 1.59 -16.61
C LEU A 439 7.03 1.37 -17.73
N SER A 440 5.90 0.72 -17.44
CA SER A 440 4.86 0.41 -18.41
C SER A 440 3.52 1.09 -18.14
N ASP A 441 3.45 1.92 -17.11
CA ASP A 441 2.27 2.66 -16.63
C ASP A 441 1.06 1.79 -16.21
N ASP A 442 1.16 0.47 -16.35
CA ASP A 442 0.17 -0.55 -15.95
C ASP A 442 0.68 -1.46 -14.81
N GLY A 443 1.86 -1.17 -14.25
CA GLY A 443 2.45 -1.90 -13.13
C GLY A 443 3.03 -3.27 -13.48
N ARG A 444 3.18 -3.62 -14.77
CA ARG A 444 3.81 -4.88 -15.19
C ARG A 444 5.33 -4.86 -15.06
N TYR A 445 5.97 -3.71 -15.29
CA TYR A 445 7.42 -3.57 -15.22
C TYR A 445 7.77 -2.49 -14.21
N VAL A 446 8.25 -2.87 -13.03
CA VAL A 446 8.63 -1.91 -11.97
C VAL A 446 10.12 -2.01 -11.71
N ALA A 447 10.84 -0.92 -11.96
CA ALA A 447 12.20 -0.76 -11.47
C ALA A 447 12.17 -0.26 -10.02
N ALA A 448 12.94 -0.92 -9.15
CA ALA A 448 13.10 -0.51 -7.77
C ALA A 448 14.59 -0.42 -7.39
N ALA A 449 14.94 0.61 -6.64
CA ALA A 449 16.30 0.81 -6.15
C ALA A 449 16.26 1.12 -4.66
N ARG A 450 17.28 0.66 -3.92
CA ARG A 450 17.52 1.06 -2.53
C ARG A 450 18.97 1.44 -2.30
N ILE A 451 19.18 2.29 -1.30
CA ILE A 451 20.49 2.63 -0.74
C ILE A 451 20.38 2.70 0.78
N GLY A 452 21.39 2.16 1.47
CA GLY A 452 21.54 2.20 2.92
C GLY A 452 22.94 2.69 3.28
N VAL A 453 23.03 3.63 4.22
CA VAL A 453 24.30 4.17 4.72
C VAL A 453 24.26 4.21 6.24
N GLY A 454 25.30 3.66 6.88
CA GLY A 454 25.50 3.70 8.32
C GLY A 454 26.79 4.43 8.69
N SER A 455 26.81 5.14 9.81
CA SER A 455 27.99 5.84 10.31
C SER A 455 27.99 5.95 11.83
N THR A 456 29.07 5.55 12.48
CA THR A 456 29.30 5.65 13.92
C THR A 456 30.50 6.55 14.20
N VAL A 457 30.23 7.72 14.78
CA VAL A 457 31.23 8.75 15.12
C VAL A 457 31.43 8.84 16.62
N GLY A 458 32.58 9.33 17.08
CA GLY A 458 32.87 9.57 18.50
C GLY A 458 33.64 8.45 19.23
N ALA A 459 33.69 7.24 18.68
CA ALA A 459 34.45 6.11 19.23
C ALA A 459 35.16 5.34 18.10
N SER A 460 36.29 4.67 18.39
CA SER A 460 36.94 3.73 17.48
C SER A 460 36.22 2.37 17.44
N LEU A 461 36.55 1.49 16.49
CA LEU A 461 35.80 0.24 16.30
C LEU A 461 35.90 -0.68 17.52
N ASP A 462 37.06 -0.74 18.17
CA ASP A 462 37.33 -1.52 19.37
C ASP A 462 36.61 -0.99 20.62
N GLU A 463 36.28 0.30 20.64
CA GLU A 463 35.49 0.95 21.69
C GLU A 463 33.98 0.76 21.48
N VAL A 464 33.52 0.50 20.26
CA VAL A 464 32.10 0.23 19.97
C VAL A 464 31.83 -1.27 20.17
N PRO A 465 30.95 -1.66 21.13
CA PRO A 465 30.61 -3.05 21.35
C PRO A 465 30.01 -3.72 20.11
N PRO A 466 30.19 -5.04 19.92
CA PRO A 466 29.73 -5.74 18.72
C PRO A 466 28.25 -5.54 18.38
N ASP A 467 27.36 -5.37 19.38
CA ASP A 467 25.93 -5.15 19.19
C ASP A 467 25.55 -3.73 18.74
N HIS A 468 26.52 -2.79 18.72
CA HIS A 468 26.37 -1.43 18.19
C HIS A 468 27.12 -1.20 16.87
N ARG A 469 27.80 -2.22 16.35
CA ARG A 469 28.49 -2.16 15.05
C ARG A 469 27.51 -2.40 13.91
N PHE A 470 27.85 -1.91 12.73
CA PHE A 470 27.13 -2.26 11.52
C PHE A 470 27.60 -3.60 10.96
N TYR A 471 26.69 -4.32 10.31
CA TYR A 471 26.94 -5.57 9.60
C TYR A 471 26.14 -5.56 8.29
N ALA A 472 26.64 -6.29 7.28
CA ALA A 472 25.95 -6.49 6.02
C ALA A 472 25.82 -7.99 5.69
N GLY A 473 24.88 -8.35 4.82
CA GLY A 473 24.57 -9.72 4.42
C GLY A 473 23.22 -10.19 4.97
N GLY A 474 22.50 -10.99 4.18
CA GLY A 474 21.16 -11.50 4.49
C GLY A 474 20.04 -10.85 3.66
N GLY A 475 18.80 -11.30 3.88
CA GLY A 475 17.66 -11.02 2.98
C GLY A 475 17.18 -9.57 2.91
N GLY A 476 17.53 -8.74 3.91
CA GLY A 476 17.28 -7.30 3.95
C GLY A 476 18.51 -6.43 3.64
N SER A 477 19.63 -7.07 3.31
CA SER A 477 20.94 -6.45 3.06
C SER A 477 21.47 -7.01 1.71
N VAL A 478 22.70 -7.50 1.66
CA VAL A 478 23.30 -8.08 0.44
C VAL A 478 22.85 -9.54 0.30
N ARG A 479 21.81 -9.79 -0.50
CA ARG A 479 21.32 -11.16 -0.77
C ARG A 479 22.40 -11.97 -1.48
N GLY A 480 22.54 -13.24 -1.10
CA GLY A 480 23.59 -14.14 -1.59
C GLY A 480 24.68 -14.39 -0.56
N TYR A 481 24.83 -13.49 0.41
CA TYR A 481 25.63 -13.69 1.61
C TYR A 481 24.72 -14.05 2.79
N GLY A 482 25.24 -14.88 3.72
CA GLY A 482 24.55 -15.20 4.97
C GLY A 482 24.36 -13.96 5.85
N PHE A 483 23.49 -14.07 6.85
CA PHE A 483 23.23 -12.97 7.78
C PHE A 483 24.53 -12.46 8.41
N GLN A 484 24.80 -11.14 8.33
CA GLN A 484 26.03 -10.47 8.81
C GLN A 484 27.35 -10.87 8.13
N LYS A 485 27.34 -11.78 7.15
CA LYS A 485 28.56 -12.36 6.57
C LYS A 485 29.18 -11.60 5.40
N ALA A 486 28.57 -10.50 4.95
CA ALA A 486 29.07 -9.66 3.85
C ALA A 486 30.01 -8.56 4.36
N GLY A 487 31.23 -8.93 4.77
CA GLY A 487 32.21 -7.97 5.28
C GLY A 487 33.44 -8.64 5.88
N PRO A 488 34.31 -7.86 6.54
CA PRO A 488 35.53 -8.37 7.17
C PRO A 488 35.25 -9.40 8.27
N ARG A 489 36.18 -10.34 8.42
CA ARG A 489 36.11 -11.44 9.40
C ARG A 489 37.35 -11.47 10.27
N ASP A 490 37.19 -11.95 11.50
CA ASP A 490 38.31 -12.21 12.40
C ASP A 490 39.05 -13.50 12.04
N ILE A 491 40.09 -13.82 12.82
CA ILE A 491 40.91 -15.02 12.63
C ILE A 491 40.15 -16.34 12.85
N TYR A 492 38.96 -16.28 13.46
CA TYR A 492 38.08 -17.42 13.67
C TYR A 492 37.00 -17.54 12.59
N GLY A 493 36.96 -16.58 11.66
CA GLY A 493 35.99 -16.54 10.57
C GLY A 493 34.67 -15.84 10.94
N ASP A 494 34.59 -15.18 12.10
CA ASP A 494 33.37 -14.48 12.51
C ASP A 494 33.36 -13.04 11.98
N PRO A 495 32.18 -12.48 11.64
CA PRO A 495 32.09 -11.09 11.21
C PRO A 495 32.57 -10.11 12.30
N THR A 496 33.45 -9.19 11.94
CA THR A 496 33.96 -8.18 12.90
C THR A 496 33.00 -6.98 13.07
N GLY A 497 32.15 -6.76 12.06
CA GLY A 497 31.37 -5.54 11.90
C GLY A 497 32.23 -4.34 11.52
N GLY A 498 31.61 -3.17 11.43
CA GLY A 498 32.28 -1.91 11.13
C GLY A 498 31.61 -0.70 11.78
N ARG A 499 32.28 0.44 11.71
CA ARG A 499 31.76 1.76 12.12
C ARG A 499 30.95 2.44 11.05
N SER A 500 31.09 2.04 9.79
CA SER A 500 30.21 2.51 8.74
C SER A 500 29.76 1.37 7.83
N LEU A 501 28.65 1.61 7.14
CA LEU A 501 27.97 0.66 6.28
C LEU A 501 27.64 1.36 4.97
N PHE A 502 27.80 0.64 3.87
CA PHE A 502 27.21 1.02 2.60
C PHE A 502 26.51 -0.19 2.00
N GLU A 503 25.26 0.00 1.56
CA GLU A 503 24.48 -0.97 0.83
C GLU A 503 23.72 -0.32 -0.31
N ALA A 504 23.59 -1.02 -1.43
CA ALA A 504 22.76 -0.65 -2.56
C ALA A 504 22.11 -1.90 -3.15
N GLY A 505 20.91 -1.76 -3.69
CA GLY A 505 20.19 -2.85 -4.34
C GLY A 505 19.35 -2.36 -5.50
N LEU A 506 19.30 -3.14 -6.57
CA LEU A 506 18.49 -2.90 -7.76
C LEU A 506 17.63 -4.12 -8.06
N GLU A 507 16.35 -3.90 -8.32
CA GLU A 507 15.38 -4.90 -8.73
C GLU A 507 14.66 -4.46 -10.01
N LEU A 508 14.44 -5.41 -10.91
CA LEU A 508 13.46 -5.25 -12.00
C LEU A 508 12.33 -6.25 -11.76
N ARG A 509 11.16 -5.77 -11.39
CA ARG A 509 10.00 -6.61 -11.08
C ARG A 509 9.15 -6.73 -12.35
N VAL A 510 8.97 -7.96 -12.83
CA VAL A 510 8.25 -8.27 -14.06
C VAL A 510 7.04 -9.15 -13.73
N LYS A 511 5.83 -8.66 -13.94
CA LYS A 511 4.62 -9.47 -13.88
C LYS A 511 4.50 -10.30 -15.16
N VAL A 512 4.61 -11.62 -15.02
CA VAL A 512 4.43 -12.57 -16.12
C VAL A 512 2.94 -12.87 -16.32
N THR A 513 2.19 -12.91 -15.23
CA THR A 513 0.73 -12.94 -15.19
C THR A 513 0.22 -11.92 -14.16
N GLU A 514 -1.10 -11.80 -14.00
CA GLU A 514 -1.67 -10.95 -12.94
C GLU A 514 -1.30 -11.41 -11.52
N THR A 515 -1.00 -12.71 -11.35
CA THR A 515 -0.72 -13.34 -10.04
C THR A 515 0.72 -13.79 -9.86
N VAL A 516 1.51 -13.89 -10.93
CA VAL A 516 2.89 -14.40 -10.88
C VAL A 516 3.87 -13.40 -11.48
N GLY A 517 4.96 -13.14 -10.76
CA GLY A 517 6.05 -12.28 -11.22
C GLY A 517 7.43 -12.89 -11.04
N ILE A 518 8.39 -12.36 -11.79
CA ILE A 518 9.82 -12.69 -11.73
C ILE A 518 10.60 -11.41 -11.45
N VAL A 519 11.64 -11.50 -10.62
CA VAL A 519 12.43 -10.35 -10.16
C VAL A 519 13.92 -10.66 -10.23
N PRO A 520 14.62 -10.41 -11.35
CA PRO A 520 16.07 -10.33 -11.32
C PRO A 520 16.53 -9.17 -10.42
N PHE A 521 17.60 -9.39 -9.67
CA PHE A 521 18.15 -8.39 -8.76
C PHE A 521 19.66 -8.49 -8.62
N VAL A 522 20.26 -7.38 -8.19
CA VAL A 522 21.65 -7.28 -7.76
C VAL A 522 21.72 -6.40 -6.51
N ASP A 523 22.43 -6.88 -5.49
CA ASP A 523 22.73 -6.15 -4.28
C ASP A 523 24.24 -6.04 -4.10
N ALA A 524 24.69 -4.92 -3.53
CA ALA A 524 26.09 -4.70 -3.20
C ALA A 524 26.20 -4.01 -1.85
N GLY A 525 27.19 -4.39 -1.04
CA GLY A 525 27.42 -3.72 0.24
C GLY A 525 28.56 -4.31 1.04
N THR A 526 29.02 -3.57 2.03
CA THR A 526 30.01 -4.02 3.02
C THR A 526 30.05 -3.01 4.19
N VAL A 527 30.88 -3.31 5.18
CA VAL A 527 31.15 -2.46 6.34
C VAL A 527 32.62 -2.02 6.37
N PHE A 528 32.89 -0.91 7.06
CA PHE A 528 34.22 -0.31 7.13
C PHE A 528 34.59 0.08 8.56
N ASP A 529 35.88 0.03 8.87
CA ASP A 529 36.44 0.49 10.15
C ASP A 529 36.38 2.03 10.32
N SER A 530 36.39 2.76 9.21
CA SER A 530 36.24 4.22 9.22
C SER A 530 34.82 4.65 9.63
N ALA A 531 34.73 5.84 10.24
CA ALA A 531 33.45 6.42 10.68
C ALA A 531 32.48 6.69 9.51
N PHE A 532 33.00 6.89 8.30
CA PHE A 532 32.26 7.07 7.06
C PHE A 532 32.75 6.05 6.04
N PRO A 533 31.89 5.57 5.12
CA PRO A 533 32.30 4.62 4.08
C PRO A 533 33.47 5.17 3.26
N ASP A 534 34.64 4.56 3.42
CA ASP A 534 35.87 4.97 2.73
C ASP A 534 36.20 4.09 1.51
N PHE A 535 35.41 3.03 1.30
CA PHE A 535 35.52 2.10 0.18
C PHE A 535 36.90 1.44 0.04
N LYS A 536 37.66 1.33 1.14
CA LYS A 536 38.90 0.53 1.17
C LYS A 536 38.63 -0.96 1.19
N GLU A 537 37.57 -1.37 1.87
CA GLU A 537 37.06 -2.74 1.81
C GLU A 537 36.27 -2.94 0.51
N PRO A 538 36.52 -4.02 -0.26
CA PRO A 538 35.80 -4.28 -1.48
C PRO A 538 34.31 -4.57 -1.18
N LEU A 539 33.41 -4.00 -1.98
CA LEU A 539 31.99 -4.29 -1.87
C LEU A 539 31.73 -5.77 -2.15
N LYS A 540 30.96 -6.42 -1.29
CA LYS A 540 30.41 -7.75 -1.55
C LYS A 540 29.19 -7.61 -2.44
N VAL A 541 29.13 -8.39 -3.51
CA VAL A 541 28.09 -8.28 -4.55
C VAL A 541 27.38 -9.61 -4.67
N GLY A 542 26.06 -9.58 -4.55
CA GLY A 542 25.21 -10.75 -4.78
C GLY A 542 24.18 -10.48 -5.84
N ALA A 543 23.88 -11.48 -6.66
CA ALA A 543 22.88 -11.38 -7.70
C ALA A 543 21.97 -12.60 -7.70
N GLY A 544 20.74 -12.43 -8.15
CA GLY A 544 19.76 -13.48 -8.06
C GLY A 544 18.49 -13.24 -8.85
N ILE A 545 17.56 -14.17 -8.66
CA ILE A 545 16.24 -14.13 -9.26
C ILE A 545 15.19 -14.49 -8.21
N GLY A 546 14.12 -13.71 -8.19
CA GLY A 546 12.99 -13.89 -7.29
C GLY A 546 11.73 -14.32 -8.03
N ALA A 547 10.93 -15.17 -7.40
CA ALA A 547 9.55 -15.42 -7.76
C ALA A 547 8.62 -14.60 -6.86
N ARG A 548 7.52 -14.10 -7.42
CA ARG A 548 6.46 -13.39 -6.69
C ARG A 548 5.12 -14.07 -6.96
N TYR A 549 4.34 -14.26 -5.90
CA TYR A 549 2.92 -14.60 -6.00
C TYR A 549 2.10 -13.45 -5.40
N TYR A 550 1.37 -12.73 -6.23
CA TYR A 550 0.59 -11.56 -5.82
C TYR A 550 -0.72 -12.00 -5.18
N THR A 551 -0.94 -11.58 -3.94
CA THR A 551 -2.19 -11.80 -3.19
C THR A 551 -2.84 -10.45 -2.85
N ASP A 552 -4.09 -10.47 -2.40
CA ASP A 552 -4.86 -9.27 -2.06
C ASP A 552 -4.22 -8.43 -0.93
N PHE A 553 -3.44 -9.07 -0.06
CA PHE A 553 -2.80 -8.41 1.09
C PHE A 553 -1.30 -8.13 0.87
N GLY A 554 -0.73 -8.53 -0.27
CA GLY A 554 0.68 -8.30 -0.61
C GLY A 554 1.36 -9.49 -1.30
N PRO A 555 2.50 -9.28 -1.98
CA PRO A 555 3.19 -10.34 -2.69
C PRO A 555 3.92 -11.29 -1.73
N LEU A 556 3.79 -12.60 -1.95
CA LEU A 556 4.67 -13.61 -1.38
C LEU A 556 5.94 -13.69 -2.23
N ARG A 557 7.09 -13.72 -1.59
CA ARG A 557 8.41 -13.63 -2.21
C ARG A 557 9.25 -14.87 -1.92
N ALA A 558 9.88 -15.41 -2.96
CA ALA A 558 10.94 -16.40 -2.88
C ALA A 558 12.13 -15.95 -3.73
N ASP A 559 13.25 -15.58 -3.11
CA ASP A 559 14.45 -15.09 -3.79
C ASP A 559 15.59 -16.10 -3.67
N VAL A 560 16.20 -16.49 -4.80
CA VAL A 560 17.44 -17.26 -4.82
C VAL A 560 18.58 -16.34 -5.24
N ALA A 561 19.63 -16.27 -4.43
CA ALA A 561 20.76 -15.37 -4.64
C ALA A 561 22.11 -16.08 -4.57
N PHE A 562 23.07 -15.60 -5.33
CA PHE A 562 24.43 -16.13 -5.43
C PHE A 562 25.43 -15.01 -5.13
N PRO A 563 26.44 -15.24 -4.27
CA PRO A 563 27.53 -14.29 -4.07
C PRO A 563 28.48 -14.32 -5.28
N LEU A 564 28.77 -13.15 -5.86
CA LEU A 564 29.61 -13.02 -7.06
C LEU A 564 31.12 -12.93 -6.73
N ASN A 565 31.45 -12.44 -5.54
CA ASN A 565 32.81 -12.35 -5.02
C ASN A 565 32.86 -12.90 -3.57
N ALA A 566 32.51 -14.18 -3.45
CA ALA A 566 32.49 -14.94 -2.20
C ALA A 566 33.90 -15.13 -1.63
N ASP A 567 34.03 -15.04 -0.30
CA ASP A 567 35.24 -15.44 0.42
C ASP A 567 35.19 -16.93 0.80
N SER A 568 36.32 -17.47 1.25
CA SER A 568 36.35 -18.82 1.81
C SER A 568 35.39 -18.94 3.00
N GLY A 569 34.54 -19.97 2.99
CA GLY A 569 33.53 -20.21 4.02
C GLY A 569 32.16 -19.58 3.73
N ASP A 570 32.00 -18.82 2.64
CA ASP A 570 30.68 -18.40 2.18
C ASP A 570 29.86 -19.55 1.58
N ALA A 571 28.55 -19.50 1.82
CA ALA A 571 27.61 -20.38 1.14
C ALA A 571 27.57 -20.07 -0.36
N LYS A 572 27.38 -21.08 -1.20
CA LYS A 572 27.34 -20.91 -2.67
C LYS A 572 26.08 -20.21 -3.16
N TRP A 573 24.99 -20.30 -2.40
CA TRP A 573 23.70 -19.68 -2.70
C TRP A 573 22.89 -19.55 -1.41
N GLN A 574 21.86 -18.69 -1.46
CA GLN A 574 20.92 -18.45 -0.37
C GLN A 574 19.48 -18.42 -0.90
N LEU A 575 18.51 -18.86 -0.09
CA LEU A 575 17.08 -18.76 -0.38
C LEU A 575 16.39 -17.91 0.70
N TYR A 576 15.60 -16.94 0.26
CA TYR A 576 14.85 -16.06 1.15
C TYR A 576 13.35 -16.16 0.86
N LEU A 577 12.55 -16.42 1.90
CA LEU A 577 11.09 -16.45 1.85
C LEU A 577 10.54 -15.31 2.71
N SER A 578 9.63 -14.48 2.16
CA SER A 578 9.09 -13.30 2.86
C SER A 578 7.72 -12.88 2.32
N LEU A 579 6.98 -12.11 3.11
CA LEU A 579 5.84 -11.32 2.64
C LEU A 579 6.31 -9.91 2.26
N GLY A 580 5.70 -9.32 1.23
CA GLY A 580 6.06 -8.00 0.71
C GLY A 580 7.23 -8.02 -0.28
N GLN A 581 7.45 -6.87 -0.92
CA GLN A 581 8.65 -6.65 -1.73
C GLN A 581 9.90 -6.49 -0.84
N ALA A 582 11.10 -6.63 -1.42
CA ALA A 582 12.35 -6.52 -0.67
C ALA A 582 12.60 -5.10 -0.13
N PHE A 583 12.10 -4.09 -0.85
CA PHE A 583 12.24 -2.67 -0.55
C PHE A 583 10.87 -2.03 -0.52
#